data_AF-A0A3B0XY89-F1
#
_entry.id   AF-A0A3B0XY89-F1
#
_cell.length_a   1.000
_cell.length_b   1.000
_cell.length_c   1.000
_cell.angle_alpha   90.00
_cell.angle_beta   90.00
_cell.angle_gamma   90.00
#
_symmetry.space_group_name_H-M   'P 1'
#
loop_
_entity.id
_entity.type
_entity.pdbx_description
1 polymer ?
#
loop_
_entity_poly.entity_id
_entity_poly.type
_entity_poly.pdbx_seq_one_letter_code
_entity_poly.pdbx_strand_id
1 'polypeptide(L)' 'MILGLSKWEIVARTSQYTVPETTLNRTSAGINYIFASNIIAKLAYETNDDDIAPVDDKMLVQLAYGF' A
#
# COMPACT_ATOMS: atom_id res chain seq x y z
N MET A 1 11.07 25.87 -4.72
CA MET A 1 12.22 25.35 -3.96
C MET A 1 11.67 24.78 -2.66
N ILE A 2 11.58 23.45 -2.53
CA ILE A 2 11.17 22.80 -1.27
C ILE A 2 12.46 22.49 -0.51
N LEU A 3 12.66 23.18 0.61
CA LEU A 3 13.78 22.99 1.52
C LEU A 3 13.50 21.76 2.40
N GLY A 4 14.37 20.75 2.34
CA GLY A 4 14.72 19.89 3.49
C GLY A 4 13.79 18.75 3.94
N LEU A 5 12.68 18.44 3.28
CA LEU A 5 11.86 17.27 3.65
C LEU A 5 12.31 16.01 2.91
N SER A 6 12.42 14.89 3.63
CA SER A 6 12.73 13.57 3.05
C SER A 6 11.74 13.22 1.94
N LYS A 7 12.25 12.72 0.81
CA LYS A 7 11.42 12.25 -0.34
C LYS A 7 10.78 10.88 -0.11
N TRP A 8 11.07 10.26 1.03
CA TRP A 8 10.59 8.93 1.41
C TRP A 8 9.42 9.04 2.38
N GLU A 9 8.37 8.26 2.14
CA GLU A 9 7.25 8.09 3.06
C GLU A 9 7.08 6.60 3.37
N ILE A 10 6.96 6.24 4.65
CA ILE A 10 6.59 4.88 5.05
C ILE A 10 5.06 4.85 5.20
N VAL A 11 4.44 3.77 4.71
CA VAL A 11 2.99 3.58 4.77
C VAL A 11 2.69 2.22 5.41
N ALA A 12 1.83 2.23 6.42
CA ALA A 12 1.18 1.03 6.93
C ALA A 12 -0.34 1.22 6.77
N ARG A 13 -1.04 0.16 6.37
CA ARG A 13 -2.49 0.15 6.26
C ARG A 13 -3.02 -1.16 6.80
N THR A 14 -4.11 -1.06 7.56
CA THR A 14 -4.96 -2.19 7.90
C THR A 14 -6.36 -1.93 7.32
N SER A 15 -7.03 -2.98 6.86
CA SER A 15 -8.37 -2.89 6.29
C SER A 15 -9.12 -4.18 6.59
N GLN A 16 -10.42 -4.04 6.83
CA GLN A 16 -11.32 -5.16 7.08
C GLN A 16 -12.45 -5.12 6.08
N TYR A 17 -12.76 -6.28 5.49
CA TYR A 17 -13.85 -6.43 4.53
C TYR A 17 -14.80 -7.52 5.02
N THR A 18 -16.05 -7.17 5.28
CA THR A 18 -17.08 -8.15 5.58
C THR A 18 -17.78 -8.55 4.30
N VAL A 19 -17.75 -9.84 3.99
CA VAL A 19 -18.57 -10.49 2.97
C VAL A 19 -19.63 -11.35 3.67
N PRO A 20 -20.74 -11.74 3.02
CA PRO A 20 -21.83 -12.46 3.69
C PRO A 20 -21.41 -13.72 4.47
N GLU A 21 -20.31 -14.35 4.08
CA GLU A 21 -19.83 -15.62 4.64
C GLU A 21 -18.66 -15.46 5.63
N THR A 22 -17.91 -14.35 5.59
CA THR A 22 -16.71 -14.15 6.45
C THR A 22 -16.27 -12.69 6.57
N THR A 23 -15.32 -12.46 7.48
CA THR A 23 -14.58 -11.21 7.62
C THR A 23 -13.13 -11.42 7.20
N LEU A 24 -12.66 -10.59 6.29
CA LEU A 24 -11.32 -10.63 5.72
C LEU A 24 -10.47 -9.51 6.32
N ASN A 25 -9.31 -9.85 6.86
CA ASN A 25 -8.36 -8.86 7.35
C ASN A 25 -7.20 -8.74 6.38
N ARG A 26 -6.83 -7.49 6.10
CA ARG A 26 -5.74 -7.17 5.18
C ARG A 26 -4.83 -6.16 5.81
N THR A 27 -3.53 -6.44 5.80
CA THR A 27 -2.51 -5.51 6.25
C THR A 27 -1.50 -5.30 5.15
N SER A 28 -1.03 -4.06 4.96
CA SER A 28 0.04 -3.76 4.02
C SER A 28 1.07 -2.82 4.64
N ALA A 29 2.33 -3.06 4.34
CA ALA A 29 3.44 -2.17 4.66
C ALA A 29 4.19 -1.81 3.38
N GLY A 30 4.60 -0.55 3.25
CA GLY A 30 5.24 -0.07 2.05
C GLY A 30 5.99 1.24 2.20
N ILE A 31 6.60 1.65 1.10
CA ILE A 31 7.36 2.87 0.96
C ILE A 31 6.94 3.60 -0.30
N ASN A 32 6.87 4.93 -0.22
CA ASN A 32 6.72 5.82 -1.35
C ASN A 32 8.01 6.61 -1.55
N TYR A 33 8.34 6.88 -2.81
CA TYR A 33 9.38 7.82 -3.20
C TYR A 33 8.80 8.91 -4.09
N ILE A 34 8.93 10.16 -3.63
CA ILE A 34 8.45 11.34 -4.34
C ILE A 34 9.59 11.85 -5.23
N PHE A 35 9.56 11.49 -6.51
CA PHE A 35 10.57 11.97 -7.48
C PHE A 35 10.46 13.47 -7.68
N ALA A 36 9.22 13.91 -7.95
CA ALA A 36 8.81 15.30 -8.17
C ALA A 36 7.43 15.51 -7.53
N SER A 37 6.99 16.76 -7.40
CA SER A 37 5.69 17.10 -6.82
C SER A 37 4.49 16.42 -7.50
N ASN A 38 4.68 15.96 -8.73
CA ASN A 38 3.70 15.28 -9.55
C ASN A 38 4.04 13.82 -9.88
N ILE A 39 5.16 13.26 -9.39
CA ILE A 39 5.58 11.89 -9.71
C ILE A 39 5.96 11.15 -8.44
N ILE A 40 5.28 10.02 -8.19
CA ILE A 40 5.52 9.17 -7.02
C ILE A 40 5.62 7.70 -7.46
N ALA A 41 6.66 6.98 -7.02
CA ALA A 41 6.65 5.52 -7.04
C ALA A 41 6.32 4.94 -5.67
N LYS A 42 5.68 3.78 -5.67
CA LYS A 42 5.27 3.07 -4.45
C LYS A 42 5.62 1.60 -4.57
N LEU A 43 6.09 1.05 -3.47
CA LEU A 43 6.35 -0.37 -3.28
C LEU A 43 5.70 -0.80 -1.97
N ALA A 44 4.87 -1.84 -1.98
CA ALA A 44 4.24 -2.36 -0.78
C ALA A 44 4.17 -3.90 -0.81
N TYR A 45 4.18 -4.50 0.37
CA TYR A 45 3.81 -5.89 0.60
C TYR A 45 2.48 -5.93 1.33
N GLU A 46 1.59 -6.82 0.90
CA GLU A 46 0.25 -6.98 1.48
C GLU A 46 0.06 -8.42 1.93
N THR A 47 -0.31 -8.58 3.20
CA THR A 47 -0.70 -9.85 3.82
C THR A 47 -2.22 -9.98 3.87
N ASN A 48 -2.73 -11.16 3.51
CA ASN A 48 -4.16 -11.45 3.58
C ASN A 48 -4.40 -12.56 4.61
N ASP A 49 -5.29 -12.29 5.56
CA ASP A 49 -5.76 -13.26 6.54
C ASP A 49 -7.23 -13.54 6.22
N ASP A 50 -7.48 -14.69 5.61
CA ASP A 50 -8.78 -15.15 5.11
C ASP A 50 -9.04 -16.58 5.61
N ASP A 51 -10.09 -16.72 6.42
CA ASP A 51 -10.50 -17.99 7.04
C ASP A 51 -11.25 -18.94 6.08
N ILE A 52 -11.74 -18.44 4.94
CA ILE A 52 -12.56 -19.23 4.00
C ILE A 52 -11.76 -19.69 2.78
N ALA A 53 -10.93 -18.81 2.23
CA ALA A 53 -10.11 -19.12 1.07
C ALA A 53 -8.73 -18.48 1.23
N PRO A 54 -7.63 -19.26 1.22
CA PRO A 54 -6.30 -18.67 1.31
C PRO A 54 -6.08 -17.72 0.13
N VAL A 55 -5.99 -16.42 0.41
CA VAL A 55 -5.61 -15.39 -0.55
C VAL A 55 -4.11 -15.18 -0.41
N ASP A 56 -3.38 -15.33 -1.52
CA ASP A 56 -1.94 -15.15 -1.50
C ASP A 56 -1.53 -13.72 -1.10
N ASP A 57 -0.46 -13.64 -0.32
CA ASP A 57 0.25 -12.40 -0.10
C ASP A 57 0.81 -11.85 -1.41
N LYS A 58 0.89 -10.51 -1.53
CA LYS A 58 1.32 -9.89 -2.78
C LYS A 58 2.22 -8.69 -2.62
N MET A 59 3.14 -8.58 -3.58
CA MET A 59 3.94 -7.38 -3.82
C MET A 59 3.20 -6.44 -4.77
N LEU A 60 3.14 -5.16 -4.41
CA LEU A 60 2.46 -4.11 -5.15
C LEU A 60 3.48 -3.07 -5.59
N VAL A 61 3.54 -2.78 -6.89
CA VAL A 61 4.37 -1.73 -7.47
C VAL A 61 3.47 -0.75 -8.20
N GLN A 62 3.64 0.54 -7.96
CA GLN A 62 2.88 1.59 -8.64
C GLN A 62 3.79 2.76 -9.02
N LEU A 63 3.58 3.29 -10.21
CA LEU A 63 4.04 4.61 -10.61
C LEU A 63 2.81 5.51 -10.83
N ALA A 64 2.78 6.67 -10.18
CA ALA A 64 1.67 7.61 -10.25
C ALA A 64 2.16 8.97 -10.76
N TYR A 65 1.38 9.57 -11.65
CA TYR A 65 1.59 10.92 -12.19
C TYR A 65 0.34 11.79 -11.92
N GLY A 66 0.52 12.98 -11.37
CA GLY A 66 -0.53 13.98 -11.17
C GLY A 66 -0.43 15.11 -12.19
N PHE A 67 -1.55 15.53 -12.76
CA PHE A 67 -1.64 16.65 -13.71
C PHE A 67 -2.11 17.94 -13.02
#